data_AF-A0AAU9RNQ4-F1
#
_entry.id   AF-A0AAU9RNQ4-F1
#
_cell.length_a   1.000
_cell.length_b   1.000
_cell.length_c   1.000
_cell.angle_alpha   90.00
_cell.angle_beta   90.00
_cell.angle_gamma   90.00
#
_symmetry.space_group_name_H-M   'P 1'
#
loop_
_entity.id
_entity.type
_entity.pdbx_description
1 polymer ?
#
loop_
_entity_poly.entity_id
_entity_poly.type
_entity_poly.pdbx_seq_one_letter_code
_entity_poly.pdbx_strand_id
1 'polypeptide(L)'
;MQRRALLYHVTPRLVFGDFNDITSNDEKAGGRLRSESSFEAFRSMIASNRLHDLQTIGGNFTWVGSRHAYVVRSKIDRAMVNTLWSDLFPSAYTQLLTWMGFDHRPLLLGRSDVNIFLHISLVKLLLTVEMLLHGGNALPIPIPVNRLMS
;
A
#
# COMPACT_ATOMS: atom_id res chain seq x y z
N MET A 1 17.78 11.72 -19.01
CA MET A 1 17.24 11.37 -17.67
C MET A 1 16.24 12.39 -17.08
N GLN A 2 16.27 13.69 -17.43
CA GLN A 2 15.40 14.71 -16.80
C GLN A 2 13.89 14.67 -17.12
N ARG A 3 13.46 14.25 -18.32
CA ARG A 3 12.02 14.21 -18.69
C ARG A 3 11.17 13.27 -17.81
N ARG A 4 11.78 12.23 -17.23
CA ARG A 4 11.07 11.23 -16.41
C ARG A 4 10.70 11.74 -15.01
N ALA A 5 11.57 12.53 -14.38
CA ALA A 5 11.27 13.12 -13.07
C ALA A 5 10.15 14.17 -13.15
N LEU A 6 10.06 14.92 -14.26
CA LEU A 6 9.01 15.90 -14.48
C LEU A 6 7.64 15.25 -14.67
N LEU A 7 7.55 14.18 -15.48
CA LEU A 7 6.30 13.44 -15.67
C LEU A 7 5.79 12.80 -14.37
N TYR A 8 6.71 12.35 -13.51
CA TYR A 8 6.36 11.75 -12.24
C TYR A 8 5.44 12.67 -11.41
N HIS A 9 5.69 13.97 -11.33
CA HIS A 9 4.85 14.83 -10.47
C HIS A 9 3.50 15.23 -11.09
N VAL A 10 3.24 14.90 -12.35
CA VAL A 10 2.03 15.33 -13.09
C VAL A 10 1.12 14.19 -13.54
N THR A 11 1.41 12.95 -13.12
CA THR A 11 0.59 11.77 -13.45
C THR A 11 -0.21 11.28 -12.24
N PRO A 12 -1.51 10.94 -12.40
CA PRO A 12 -2.27 10.18 -11.41
C PRO A 12 -1.60 8.85 -11.07
N ARG A 13 -1.48 8.51 -9.78
CA ARG A 13 -0.87 7.26 -9.31
C ARG A 13 -1.65 6.57 -8.22
N LEU A 14 -1.69 5.24 -8.33
CA LEU A 14 -2.06 4.29 -7.30
C LEU A 14 -0.90 3.31 -7.09
N VAL A 15 -0.50 3.12 -5.84
CA VAL A 15 0.42 2.06 -5.41
C VAL A 15 -0.35 1.15 -4.47
N PHE A 16 -0.47 -0.12 -4.83
CA PHE A 16 -1.28 -1.10 -4.10
C PHE A 16 -0.46 -2.36 -3.85
N GLY A 17 -0.33 -2.77 -2.59
CA GLY A 17 0.49 -3.93 -2.26
C GLY A 17 0.89 -4.04 -0.81
N ASP A 18 1.71 -5.06 -0.54
CA ASP A 18 2.43 -5.27 0.71
C ASP A 18 3.70 -4.41 0.72
N PHE A 19 3.76 -3.45 1.63
CA PHE A 19 4.91 -2.58 1.86
C PHE A 19 5.90 -3.15 2.89
N ASN A 20 5.47 -4.16 3.65
CA ASN A 20 6.20 -4.76 4.76
C ASN A 20 6.73 -3.73 5.80
N ASP A 21 6.07 -2.57 5.91
CA ASP A 21 6.46 -1.51 6.83
C ASP A 21 5.26 -0.71 7.34
N ILE A 22 5.47 0.00 8.46
CA ILE A 22 4.46 0.85 9.11
C ILE A 22 5.02 2.25 9.34
N THR A 23 4.14 3.23 9.44
CA THR A 23 4.49 4.63 9.65
C THR A 23 4.51 5.02 11.12
N SER A 24 3.88 4.29 12.03
CA SER A 24 3.99 4.50 13.48
C SER A 24 3.67 3.21 14.24
N ASN A 25 3.89 3.20 15.55
CA ASN A 25 3.46 2.09 16.39
C ASN A 25 1.92 1.96 16.50
N ASP A 26 1.13 2.97 16.13
CA ASP A 26 -0.34 2.91 16.15
C ASP A 26 -0.90 1.96 15.08
N GLU A 27 -0.11 1.71 14.04
CA GLU A 27 -0.42 0.77 12.97
C GLU A 27 -0.03 -0.67 13.31
N LYS A 28 0.32 -0.92 14.57
CA LYS A 28 0.76 -2.20 15.10
C LYS A 28 0.09 -2.48 16.44
N ALA A 29 -0.29 -3.73 16.67
CA ALA A 29 -0.73 -4.24 17.97
C ALA A 29 0.09 -5.45 18.41
N GLY A 30 0.29 -5.59 19.72
CA GLY A 30 1.08 -6.66 20.35
C GLY A 30 2.59 -6.50 20.17
N GLY A 31 3.39 -7.40 20.74
CA GLY A 31 4.86 -7.40 20.64
C GLY A 31 5.55 -6.11 21.14
N ARG A 32 6.84 -5.95 20.81
CA ARG A 32 7.63 -4.78 21.19
C ARG A 32 7.32 -3.57 20.30
N LEU A 33 7.35 -2.38 20.90
CA LEU A 33 7.39 -1.12 20.15
C LEU A 33 8.66 -1.03 19.30
N ARG A 34 8.51 -0.48 18.10
CA ARG A 34 9.61 -0.11 17.20
C ARG A 34 10.10 1.30 17.57
N SER A 35 11.38 1.56 17.33
CA SER A 35 11.92 2.92 17.50
C SER A 35 11.43 3.84 16.38
N GLU A 36 11.27 5.14 16.68
CA GLU A 36 10.82 6.14 15.68
C GLU A 36 11.71 6.16 14.43
N SER A 37 13.03 6.01 14.61
CA SER A 37 13.99 5.95 13.50
C SER A 37 13.69 4.85 12.49
N SER A 38 13.02 3.77 12.92
CA SER A 38 12.67 2.66 12.03
C SER A 38 11.55 3.00 11.05
N PHE A 39 10.82 4.10 11.24
CA PHE A 39 9.72 4.53 10.37
C PHE A 39 10.16 5.57 9.33
N GLU A 40 11.32 6.20 9.53
CA GLU A 40 11.77 7.35 8.74
C GLU A 40 11.90 7.06 7.25
N ALA A 41 12.47 5.90 6.90
CA ALA A 41 12.66 5.52 5.50
C ALA A 41 11.32 5.39 4.77
N PHE A 42 10.33 4.76 5.41
CA PHE A 42 9.01 4.58 4.81
C PHE A 42 8.23 5.90 4.75
N ARG A 43 8.22 6.68 5.84
CA ARG A 43 7.63 8.04 5.84
C ARG A 43 8.24 8.93 4.76
N SER A 44 9.56 8.87 4.58
CA SER A 44 10.27 9.64 3.55
C SER A 44 9.89 9.21 2.15
N MET A 45 9.75 7.90 1.90
CA MET A 45 9.28 7.36 0.62
C MET A 45 7.86 7.85 0.30
N ILE A 46 6.95 7.78 1.27
CA ILE A 46 5.57 8.28 1.10
C ILE A 46 5.58 9.78 0.74
N ALA A 47 6.33 10.57 1.52
CA ALA A 47 6.42 12.02 1.35
C ALA A 47 7.06 12.43 0.01
N SER A 48 8.19 11.81 -0.38
CA SER A 48 8.87 12.12 -1.64
C SER A 48 8.00 11.84 -2.87
N ASN A 49 7.10 10.87 -2.74
CA ASN A 49 6.19 10.47 -3.81
C ASN A 49 4.81 11.15 -3.72
N ARG A 50 4.59 12.01 -2.72
CA ARG A 50 3.31 12.71 -2.45
C ARG A 50 2.14 11.74 -2.39
N LEU A 51 2.36 10.64 -1.69
CA LEU A 51 1.38 9.59 -1.52
C LEU A 51 0.65 9.77 -0.19
N HIS A 52 -0.62 9.39 -0.17
CA HIS A 52 -1.43 9.25 1.03
C HIS A 52 -2.26 7.98 0.95
N ASP A 53 -2.57 7.40 2.11
CA ASP A 53 -3.45 6.23 2.16
C ASP A 53 -4.83 6.57 1.59
N LEU A 54 -5.34 5.70 0.71
CA LEU A 54 -6.76 5.71 0.35
C LEU A 54 -7.56 5.26 1.58
N GLN A 55 -8.76 5.80 1.77
CA GLN A 55 -9.60 5.42 2.91
C GLN A 55 -9.82 3.90 2.94
N THR A 56 -9.62 3.28 4.11
CA THR A 56 -9.86 1.85 4.31
C THR A 56 -11.06 1.64 5.23
N ILE A 57 -12.00 0.78 4.81
CA ILE A 57 -13.15 0.32 5.61
C ILE A 57 -12.94 -1.13 6.08
N GLY A 58 -13.59 -1.50 7.18
CA GLY A 58 -13.57 -2.87 7.70
C GLY A 58 -12.40 -3.20 8.65
N GLY A 59 -11.60 -2.21 9.04
CA GLY A 59 -10.55 -2.31 10.08
C GLY A 59 -9.22 -1.69 9.66
N ASN A 60 -8.19 -1.87 10.50
CA ASN A 60 -6.87 -1.27 10.28
C ASN A 60 -5.76 -2.30 10.00
N PHE A 61 -5.85 -3.51 10.55
CA PHE A 61 -4.77 -4.51 10.43
C PHE A 61 -4.95 -5.39 9.21
N THR A 62 -3.89 -5.50 8.41
CA THR A 62 -3.85 -6.28 7.18
C THR A 62 -3.01 -7.54 7.32
N TRP A 63 -2.19 -7.63 8.36
CA TRP A 63 -1.33 -8.77 8.61
C TRP A 63 -1.41 -9.21 10.07
N VAL A 64 -1.27 -10.51 10.30
CA VAL A 64 -1.12 -11.14 11.61
C VAL A 64 0.01 -12.15 11.59
N GLY A 65 0.88 -12.12 12.59
CA GLY A 65 1.87 -13.16 12.76
C GLY A 65 2.27 -13.37 14.21
N SER A 66 2.93 -14.49 14.44
CA SER A 66 3.38 -14.90 15.77
C SER A 66 4.89 -14.74 15.88
N ARG A 67 5.36 -13.97 16.87
CA ARG A 67 6.78 -13.81 17.20
C ARG A 67 6.97 -14.19 18.67
N HIS A 68 7.62 -15.32 18.92
CA HIS A 68 7.79 -15.89 20.26
C HIS A 68 6.43 -16.04 20.97
N ALA A 69 6.26 -15.43 22.14
CA ALA A 69 5.02 -15.46 22.92
C ALA A 69 3.97 -14.42 22.50
N TYR A 70 4.25 -13.59 21.48
CA TYR A 70 3.36 -12.49 21.08
C TYR A 70 2.71 -12.75 19.73
N VAL A 71 1.39 -12.53 19.70
CA VAL A 71 0.67 -12.29 18.45
C VAL A 71 0.82 -10.81 18.10
N VAL A 72 1.28 -10.54 16.88
CA VAL A 72 1.45 -9.19 16.33
C VAL A 72 0.48 -9.01 15.19
N ARG A 73 -0.18 -7.86 15.14
CA ARG A 73 -0.97 -7.41 13.99
C ARG A 73 -0.41 -6.09 13.47
N SER A 74 -0.38 -5.91 12.16
CA SER A 74 0.18 -4.70 11.53
C SER A 74 -0.62 -4.29 10.29
N LYS A 75 -0.59 -3.00 9.94
CA LYS A 75 -1.05 -2.48 8.65
C LYS A 75 0.13 -2.38 7.67
N ILE A 76 0.39 -3.45 6.92
CA ILE A 76 1.51 -3.49 5.96
C ILE A 76 1.04 -3.54 4.50
N ASP A 77 -0.20 -3.96 4.25
CA ASP A 77 -0.84 -3.93 2.94
C ASP A 77 -1.65 -2.64 2.78
N ARG A 78 -1.43 -1.88 1.71
CA ARG A 78 -2.03 -0.54 1.55
C ARG A 78 -2.37 -0.23 0.10
N ALA A 79 -3.38 0.62 -0.08
CA ALA A 79 -3.53 1.44 -1.28
C ALA A 79 -3.11 2.86 -0.95
N MET A 80 -2.08 3.35 -1.62
CA MET A 80 -1.66 4.73 -1.54
C MET A 80 -1.81 5.42 -2.88
N VAL A 81 -2.28 6.66 -2.86
CA VAL A 81 -2.58 7.43 -4.06
C VAL A 81 -1.97 8.82 -3.93
N ASN A 82 -1.76 9.50 -5.06
CA ASN A 82 -1.48 10.94 -5.03
C ASN A 82 -2.76 11.75 -5.27
N THR A 83 -2.70 13.06 -5.02
CA THR A 83 -3.85 13.97 -5.18
C THR A 83 -4.49 13.87 -6.56
N LEU A 84 -3.68 13.83 -7.63
CA LEU A 84 -4.18 13.73 -9.01
C LEU A 84 -5.03 12.48 -9.24
N TRP A 85 -4.71 11.36 -8.58
CA TRP A 85 -5.52 10.15 -8.65
C TRP A 85 -6.80 10.29 -7.82
N SER A 86 -6.71 10.86 -6.62
CA SER A 86 -7.89 11.15 -5.80
C SER A 86 -8.89 12.07 -6.51
N ASP A 87 -8.41 13.05 -7.28
CA ASP A 87 -9.25 13.98 -8.04
C ASP A 87 -10.02 13.25 -9.16
N LEU A 88 -9.40 12.23 -9.78
CA LEU A 88 -10.06 11.41 -10.81
C LEU A 88 -11.03 10.38 -10.22
N PHE A 89 -10.74 9.86 -9.02
CA PHE A 89 -11.51 8.81 -8.36
C PHE A 89 -11.92 9.20 -6.93
N PRO A 90 -12.71 10.27 -6.76
CA PRO A 90 -13.02 10.84 -5.43
C PRO A 90 -13.84 9.90 -4.54
N SER A 91 -14.51 8.92 -5.13
CA SER A 91 -15.31 7.92 -4.43
C SER A 91 -14.63 6.56 -4.27
N ALA A 92 -13.32 6.48 -4.57
CA ALA A 92 -12.57 5.25 -4.39
C ALA A 92 -12.23 5.01 -2.92
N TYR A 93 -12.23 3.74 -2.54
CA TYR A 93 -11.93 3.28 -1.19
C TYR A 93 -11.22 1.93 -1.24
N THR A 94 -10.66 1.52 -0.11
CA THR A 94 -10.26 0.14 0.12
C THR A 94 -11.12 -0.53 1.18
N GLN A 95 -11.35 -1.82 1.07
CA GLN A 95 -12.08 -2.60 2.05
C GLN A 95 -11.26 -3.82 2.47
N LEU A 96 -11.06 -3.98 3.77
CA LEU A 96 -10.53 -5.24 4.30
C LEU A 96 -11.63 -6.30 4.31
N LEU A 97 -11.40 -7.40 3.59
CA LEU A 97 -12.30 -8.55 3.56
C LEU A 97 -12.15 -9.40 4.82
N THR A 98 -12.89 -10.50 4.96
CA THR A 98 -12.75 -11.38 6.12
C THR A 98 -11.40 -12.11 6.12
N TRP A 99 -10.93 -12.52 7.30
CA TRP A 99 -9.77 -13.40 7.40
C TRP A 99 -10.10 -14.76 6.78
N MET A 100 -9.22 -15.25 5.90
CA MET A 100 -9.42 -16.52 5.18
C MET A 100 -8.41 -17.59 5.58
N GLY A 101 -7.88 -17.51 6.81
CA GLY A 101 -6.87 -18.46 7.32
C GLY A 101 -5.42 -18.16 6.88
N PHE A 102 -5.20 -17.07 6.15
CA PHE A 102 -3.87 -16.55 5.82
C PHE A 102 -3.40 -15.52 6.86
N ASP A 103 -2.08 -15.31 6.92
CA ASP A 103 -1.45 -14.28 7.73
C ASP A 103 -1.71 -12.87 7.17
N HIS A 104 -2.03 -12.74 5.87
CA HIS A 104 -2.57 -11.51 5.28
C HIS A 104 -4.10 -11.53 5.16
N ARG A 105 -4.70 -10.37 5.39
CA ARG A 105 -6.11 -10.06 5.22
C ARG A 105 -6.29 -9.42 3.84
N PRO A 106 -7.14 -9.98 2.97
CA PRO A 106 -7.33 -9.43 1.63
C PRO A 106 -7.83 -7.99 1.68
N LEU A 107 -7.22 -7.13 0.85
CA LEU A 107 -7.62 -5.76 0.65
C LEU A 107 -8.28 -5.65 -0.73
N LEU A 108 -9.50 -5.11 -0.79
CA LEU A 108 -10.26 -4.86 -2.01
C LEU A 108 -10.21 -3.38 -2.36
N LEU A 109 -9.94 -3.02 -3.62
CA LEU A 109 -10.11 -1.66 -4.12
C LEU A 109 -11.54 -1.50 -4.67
N GLY A 110 -12.26 -0.47 -4.24
CA GLY A 110 -13.63 -0.23 -4.66
C GLY A 110 -13.84 1.22 -5.10
N ARG A 111 -14.93 1.46 -5.82
CA ARG A 111 -15.49 2.77 -6.11
C ARG A 111 -17.01 2.71 -5.96
N SER A 112 -17.65 3.82 -5.62
CA SER A 112 -19.10 3.88 -5.37
C SER A 112 -20.00 3.42 -6.53
N ASP A 113 -19.47 3.39 -7.75
CA ASP A 113 -20.15 3.03 -9.01
C ASP A 113 -19.75 1.64 -9.53
N VAL A 114 -18.55 1.13 -9.23
CA VAL A 114 -18.06 -0.20 -9.63
C VAL A 114 -17.05 -0.74 -8.62
N ASN A 115 -17.17 -2.01 -8.23
CA ASN A 115 -16.12 -2.71 -7.48
C ASN A 115 -15.05 -3.25 -8.45
N ILE A 116 -13.79 -2.82 -8.31
CA ILE A 116 -12.67 -3.39 -9.07
C ILE A 116 -11.97 -4.41 -8.16
N PHE A 117 -12.29 -5.69 -8.33
CA PHE A 117 -11.66 -6.75 -7.54
C PHE A 117 -10.16 -6.87 -7.82
N LEU A 118 -9.33 -6.31 -6.94
CA LEU A 118 -7.91 -6.60 -6.85
C LEU A 118 -7.68 -7.46 -5.60
N HIS A 119 -7.43 -8.75 -5.79
CA HIS A 119 -7.16 -9.69 -4.70
C HIS A 119 -5.65 -9.75 -4.42
N ILE A 120 -5.17 -9.07 -3.37
CA ILE A 120 -3.83 -9.33 -2.82
C ILE A 120 -3.96 -10.40 -1.75
N SER A 121 -3.83 -11.67 -2.11
CA SER A 121 -3.48 -12.71 -1.12
C SER A 121 -2.71 -13.92 -1.65
N LEU A 122 -2.12 -13.92 -2.86
CA LEU A 122 -1.39 -15.13 -3.32
C LEU A 122 -0.06 -14.94 -4.06
N VAL A 123 0.40 -13.73 -4.38
CA VAL A 123 1.73 -13.56 -4.99
C VAL A 123 2.37 -12.29 -4.48
N LYS A 124 3.63 -12.39 -4.01
CA LYS A 124 4.58 -11.31 -3.69
C LYS A 124 4.87 -10.39 -4.88
N LEU A 125 3.84 -9.88 -5.54
CA LEU A 125 4.00 -8.92 -6.61
C LEU A 125 3.38 -7.61 -6.14
N LEU A 126 4.24 -6.67 -5.81
CA LEU A 126 3.95 -5.26 -5.89
C LEU A 126 3.36 -4.99 -7.30
N LEU A 127 2.03 -4.99 -7.41
CA LEU A 127 1.36 -4.57 -8.63
C LEU A 127 1.24 -3.06 -8.56
N THR A 128 2.19 -2.37 -9.19
CA THR A 128 1.94 -0.99 -9.62
C THR A 128 0.91 -1.10 -10.76
N VAL A 129 -0.38 -0.95 -10.45
CA VAL A 129 -1.40 -0.83 -11.49
C VAL A 129 -1.41 0.63 -11.93
N GLU A 130 -0.69 0.92 -13.02
CA GLU A 130 -0.98 2.11 -13.81
C GLU A 130 -2.34 1.88 -14.48
N MET A 131 -3.40 2.51 -13.97
CA MET A 131 -4.64 2.62 -14.72
C MET A 131 -4.46 3.70 -15.80
N LEU A 132 -3.68 3.37 -16.84
CA LEU A 132 -3.52 4.19 -18.03
C LEU A 132 -4.82 4.17 -18.81
N LEU A 133 -5.59 5.26 -18.76
CA LEU A 133 -6.72 5.43 -19.66
C LEU A 133 -6.33 5.78 -21.09
N HIS A 134 -5.06 5.73 -21.52
CA HIS A 134 -4.71 5.71 -22.95
C HIS A 134 -3.40 4.97 -23.26
N GLY A 135 -3.51 3.96 -24.13
CA GLY A 135 -2.56 3.55 -25.17
C GLY A 135 -1.06 3.50 -24.85
N GLY A 136 -0.57 2.29 -24.53
CA GLY A 136 0.74 1.81 -24.99
C GLY A 136 1.94 2.03 -24.07
N ASN A 137 2.43 0.91 -23.51
CA ASN A 137 3.76 0.69 -22.92
C ASN A 137 3.99 1.17 -21.47
N ALA A 138 3.51 0.37 -20.51
CA ALA A 138 3.98 0.41 -19.13
C ALA A 138 5.34 -0.31 -19.00
N LEU A 139 6.31 0.32 -18.35
CA LEU A 139 7.55 -0.34 -17.89
C LEU A 139 7.60 -0.27 -16.35
N PRO A 140 7.98 -1.36 -15.65
CA PRO A 140 7.98 -1.40 -14.20
C PRO A 140 8.98 -0.40 -13.59
N ILE A 141 8.56 0.32 -12.55
CA ILE A 141 9.43 1.15 -11.73
C ILE A 141 10.11 0.24 -10.69
N PRO A 142 11.44 0.28 -10.53
CA PRO A 142 12.12 -0.41 -9.45
C PRO A 142 11.82 0.29 -8.12
N ILE A 143 11.00 -0.32 -7.28
CA ILE A 143 11.04 -0.05 -5.84
C ILE A 143 12.30 -0.70 -5.31
N PRO A 144 13.16 0.00 -4.53
CA PRO A 144 14.34 -0.62 -3.95
C PRO A 144 13.93 -1.83 -3.09
N VAL A 145 14.22 -3.03 -3.61
CA VAL A 145 13.95 -4.36 -3.02
C VAL A 145 14.76 -4.61 -1.75
N ASN A 146 15.67 -3.70 -1.40
CA ASN A 146 16.65 -3.89 -0.33
C ASN A 146 16.07 -3.59 1.06
N ARG A 147 15.04 -4.33 1.47
CA ARG A 147 14.79 -4.79 2.86
C ARG A 147 13.63 -5.78 3.01
N LEU A 148 13.34 -6.61 2.01
CA LEU A 148 12.25 -7.61 2.08
C LEU A 148 12.60 -8.92 2.81
N MET A 149 13.60 -8.96 3.70
CA MET A 149 13.90 -10.13 4.53
C MET A 149 14.39 -9.72 5.92
N SER A 150 13.46 -9.58 6.88
CA SER A 150 13.67 -9.80 8.32
C SER A 150 12.33 -9.91 9.06
#